data_AF-A0A1G9QAN0-F1
#
_entry.id   AF-A0A1G9QAN0-F1
#
_cell.length_a   1.000
_cell.length_b   1.000
_cell.length_c   1.000
_cell.angle_alpha   90.00
_cell.angle_beta   90.00
_cell.angle_gamma   90.00
#
_symmetry.space_group_name_H-M   'P 1'
#
loop_
_entity.id
_entity.type
_entity.pdbx_description
1 polymer ?
#
loop_
_entity_poly.entity_id
_entity_poly.type
_entity_poly.pdbx_seq_one_letter_code
_entity_poly.pdbx_strand_id
1 'polypeptide(L)'
;MRYRSRMTSRVLTLAAAYAAFGLEPGAGLIAAKRKFREEVKTLHPDTTEPSPAALSRLAAIVEAIRHLEKHLPSCMEVEINSEQARRGLTRSMRSGERTIIVRIPAGITDGSFLQAVGEPDTSVQVRVIALAPDAARTAEPADFEPLDDFIEAFSRPSANARFARWIRKAQSAA
;
A
#
# COMPACT_ATOMS: atom_id res chain seq x y z
N MET A 1 30.52 38.59 1.37
CA MET A 1 29.43 38.21 0.44
C MET A 1 28.92 36.83 0.82
N ARG A 2 27.70 36.72 1.37
CA ARG A 2 27.06 35.42 1.66
C ARG A 2 26.04 35.13 0.56
N TYR A 3 26.37 34.24 -0.37
CA TYR A 3 25.41 33.69 -1.31
C TYR A 3 24.46 32.76 -0.54
N ARG A 4 23.29 33.26 -0.14
CA ARG A 4 22.16 32.40 0.21
C ARG A 4 21.58 31.86 -1.10
N SER A 5 22.04 30.68 -1.53
CA SER A 5 21.32 29.90 -2.54
C SER A 5 19.90 29.69 -2.04
N ARG A 6 18.93 30.34 -2.68
CA ARG A 6 17.52 29.96 -2.58
C ARG A 6 17.42 28.52 -3.07
N MET A 7 17.32 27.56 -2.16
CA MET A 7 16.72 26.27 -2.47
C MET A 7 15.26 26.56 -2.83
N THR A 8 14.99 26.77 -4.11
CA THR A 8 13.63 26.68 -4.64
C THR A 8 13.15 25.26 -4.35
N SER A 9 12.32 25.10 -3.33
CA SER A 9 11.60 23.84 -3.10
C SER A 9 10.70 23.66 -4.31
N ARG A 10 11.18 22.95 -5.34
CA ARG A 10 10.31 22.53 -6.44
C ARG A 10 9.30 21.60 -5.82
N VAL A 11 8.03 21.99 -5.86
CA VAL A 11 6.93 21.08 -5.53
C VAL A 11 7.01 19.96 -6.56
N LEU A 12 7.40 18.76 -6.12
CA LEU A 12 7.37 17.59 -6.98
C LEU A 12 5.90 17.26 -7.28
N THR A 13 5.54 17.20 -8.56
CA THR A 13 4.21 16.75 -9.00
C THR A 13 4.25 15.26 -9.35
N LEU A 14 3.10 14.60 -9.40
CA LEU A 14 3.02 13.20 -9.85
C LEU A 14 3.62 13.01 -11.26
N ALA A 15 3.33 13.94 -12.18
CA ALA A 15 3.90 13.90 -13.53
C ALA A 15 5.43 14.05 -13.53
N ALA A 16 5.98 14.96 -12.72
CA ALA A 16 7.42 15.12 -12.57
C ALA A 16 8.09 13.89 -11.93
N ALA A 17 7.41 13.24 -11.00
CA ALA A 17 7.88 11.99 -10.38
C ALA A 17 7.91 10.83 -11.38
N TYR A 18 6.91 10.70 -12.28
CA TYR A 18 6.96 9.73 -13.38
C TYR A 18 8.05 10.04 -14.40
N ALA A 19 8.20 11.31 -14.77
CA ALA A 19 9.23 11.76 -15.70
C ALA A 19 10.65 11.48 -15.18
N ALA A 20 10.85 11.48 -13.86
CA ALA A 20 12.12 11.08 -13.26
C ALA A 20 12.55 9.66 -13.67
N PHE A 21 11.61 8.75 -13.92
CA PHE A 21 11.85 7.37 -14.38
C PHE A 21 11.73 7.21 -15.91
N GLY A 22 11.51 8.29 -16.66
CA GLY A 22 11.18 8.22 -18.08
C GLY A 22 9.85 7.52 -18.37
N LEU A 23 8.89 7.61 -17.44
CA LEU A 23 7.56 7.02 -17.58
C LEU A 23 6.52 8.09 -17.92
N GLU A 24 5.50 7.68 -18.67
CA GLU A 24 4.32 8.50 -18.92
C GLU A 24 3.53 8.75 -17.62
N PRO A 25 2.90 9.93 -17.46
CA PRO A 25 2.01 10.18 -16.33
C PRO A 25 0.91 9.11 -16.26
N GLY A 26 0.74 8.50 -15.08
CA GLY A 26 -0.27 7.45 -14.89
C GLY A 26 0.21 6.03 -15.21
N ALA A 27 1.49 5.81 -15.53
CA ALA A 27 2.06 4.47 -15.70
C ALA A 27 1.92 3.54 -14.46
N GLY A 28 1.49 4.08 -13.32
CA GLY A 28 1.20 3.34 -12.10
C GLY A 28 2.43 3.08 -11.23
N LEU A 29 2.19 2.79 -9.95
CA LEU A 29 3.27 2.58 -8.97
C LEU A 29 4.10 1.33 -9.28
N ILE A 30 3.50 0.30 -9.87
CA ILE A 30 4.19 -0.95 -10.23
C ILE A 30 5.28 -0.70 -11.27
N ALA A 31 4.97 0.05 -12.34
CA ALA A 31 5.94 0.40 -13.37
C ALA A 31 7.07 1.26 -12.81
N ALA A 32 6.74 2.23 -11.95
CA ALA A 32 7.72 3.08 -11.26
C ALA A 32 8.65 2.26 -10.35
N LYS A 33 8.12 1.32 -9.55
CA LYS A 33 8.93 0.43 -8.69
C LYS A 33 9.86 -0.47 -9.51
N ARG A 34 9.40 -0.96 -10.66
CA ARG A 34 10.26 -1.74 -11.58
C ARG A 34 11.43 -0.90 -12.07
N LYS A 35 11.17 0.30 -12.59
CA LYS A 35 12.22 1.23 -13.06
C LYS A 35 13.17 1.66 -11.94
N PHE A 36 12.64 1.95 -10.75
CA PHE A 36 13.45 2.24 -9.57
C PHE A 36 14.44 1.11 -9.27
N ARG A 37 14.00 -0.16 -9.26
CA ARG A 37 14.90 -1.30 -9.02
C ARG A 37 15.96 -1.46 -10.11
N GLU A 38 15.62 -1.19 -11.37
CA GLU A 38 16.58 -1.19 -12.48
C GLU A 38 17.66 -0.12 -12.26
N GLU A 39 17.26 1.13 -12.00
CA GLU A 39 18.19 2.24 -11.83
C GLU A 39 19.05 2.11 -10.57
N VAL A 40 18.47 1.69 -9.44
CA VAL A 40 19.24 1.51 -8.20
C VAL A 40 20.33 0.46 -8.37
N LYS A 41 20.05 -0.65 -9.07
CA LYS A 41 21.09 -1.67 -9.36
C LYS A 41 22.28 -1.08 -10.13
N THR A 42 22.01 -0.15 -11.04
CA THR A 42 23.03 0.51 -11.87
C THR A 42 23.73 1.69 -11.22
N LEU A 43 23.14 2.29 -10.18
CA LEU A 43 23.64 3.51 -9.55
C LEU A 43 24.07 3.29 -8.10
N HIS A 44 23.95 2.07 -7.57
CA HIS A 44 24.28 1.79 -6.18
C HIS A 44 25.79 2.06 -5.94
N PRO A 45 26.15 2.79 -4.87
CA PRO A 45 27.56 3.11 -4.58
C PRO A 45 28.41 1.86 -4.32
N ASP A 46 27.80 0.72 -3.98
CA ASP A 46 28.50 -0.56 -3.80
C ASP A 46 28.84 -1.25 -5.13
N THR A 47 28.13 -0.93 -6.23
CA THR A 47 28.32 -1.56 -7.54
C THR A 47 28.95 -0.64 -8.57
N THR A 48 28.91 0.67 -8.34
CA THR A 48 29.36 1.70 -9.29
C THR A 48 30.10 2.79 -8.52
N GLU A 49 31.20 3.29 -9.08
CA GLU A 49 32.00 4.33 -8.45
C GLU A 49 31.14 5.59 -8.18
N PRO A 50 31.10 6.10 -6.94
CA PRO A 50 30.21 7.18 -6.57
C PRO A 50 30.66 8.50 -7.21
N SER A 51 29.97 8.89 -8.28
CA SER A 51 30.13 10.21 -8.91
C SER A 51 29.06 11.19 -8.42
N PRO A 52 29.32 12.51 -8.43
CA PRO A 52 28.30 13.51 -8.08
C PRO A 52 27.03 13.41 -8.94
N ALA A 53 27.18 13.03 -10.21
CA ALA A 53 26.07 12.81 -11.12
C ALA A 53 25.23 11.57 -10.73
N ALA A 54 25.88 10.45 -10.41
CA ALA A 54 25.21 9.23 -9.96
C ALA A 54 24.45 9.46 -8.64
N LEU A 55 25.07 10.14 -7.67
CA LEU A 55 24.42 10.47 -6.40
C LEU A 55 23.23 11.43 -6.56
N SER A 56 23.36 12.43 -7.43
CA SER A 56 22.24 13.35 -7.73
C SER A 56 21.07 12.62 -8.40
N ARG A 57 21.38 11.70 -9.33
CA ARG A 57 20.36 10.87 -10.00
C ARG A 57 19.68 9.94 -8.99
N LEU A 58 20.45 9.27 -8.13
CA LEU A 58 19.93 8.40 -7.08
C LEU A 58 19.01 9.16 -6.11
N ALA A 59 19.40 10.37 -5.69
CA ALA A 59 18.57 11.22 -4.83
C ALA A 59 17.24 11.57 -5.52
N ALA A 60 17.27 11.96 -6.80
CA ALA A 60 16.07 12.31 -7.55
C ALA A 60 15.09 11.13 -7.71
N ILE A 61 15.58 9.92 -8.02
CA ILE A 61 14.72 8.74 -8.16
C ILE A 61 14.17 8.25 -6.81
N VAL A 62 14.91 8.41 -5.72
CA VAL A 62 14.44 8.10 -4.36
C VAL A 62 13.35 9.08 -3.93
N GLU A 63 13.52 10.38 -4.20
CA GLU A 63 12.48 11.38 -3.92
C GLU A 63 11.22 11.11 -4.74
N ALA A 64 11.37 10.78 -6.03
CA ALA A 64 10.27 10.47 -6.92
C ALA A 64 9.49 9.23 -6.47
N ILE A 65 10.16 8.11 -6.12
CA ILE A 65 9.43 6.91 -5.70
C ILE A 65 8.69 7.13 -4.38
N ARG A 66 9.29 7.83 -3.42
CA ARG A 66 8.64 8.17 -2.15
C ARG A 66 7.43 9.06 -2.34
N HIS A 67 7.51 10.02 -3.27
CA HIS A 67 6.38 10.86 -3.60
C HIS A 67 5.24 10.05 -4.23
N LEU A 68 5.56 9.17 -5.18
CA LEU A 68 4.57 8.27 -5.78
C LEU A 68 3.93 7.34 -4.74
N GLU A 69 4.71 6.74 -3.84
CA GLU A 69 4.20 5.87 -2.77
C GLU A 69 3.30 6.63 -1.78
N LYS A 70 3.58 7.90 -1.53
CA LYS A 70 2.79 8.73 -0.62
C LYS A 70 1.46 9.20 -1.23
N HIS A 71 1.44 9.43 -2.55
CA HIS A 71 0.34 10.13 -3.20
C HIS A 71 -0.48 9.27 -4.16
N LEU A 72 -0.01 8.08 -4.53
CA LEU A 72 -0.78 7.13 -5.32
C LEU A 72 -1.59 6.21 -4.43
N PRO A 73 -2.80 5.84 -4.85
CA PRO A 73 -3.55 4.78 -4.21
C PRO A 73 -2.74 3.48 -4.17
N SER A 74 -2.78 2.79 -3.04
CA SER A 74 -2.25 1.44 -2.93
C SER A 74 -3.13 0.49 -3.73
N CYS A 75 -2.51 -0.39 -4.51
CA CYS A 75 -3.21 -1.45 -5.24
C CYS A 75 -2.81 -2.80 -4.65
N MET A 76 -3.78 -3.53 -4.12
CA MET A 76 -3.61 -4.89 -3.61
C MET A 76 -4.29 -5.89 -4.53
N GLU A 77 -3.92 -7.15 -4.47
CA GLU A 77 -4.55 -8.22 -5.24
C GLU A 77 -5.27 -9.19 -4.29
N VAL A 78 -6.47 -9.62 -4.65
CA VAL A 78 -7.26 -10.59 -3.90
C VAL A 78 -7.66 -11.75 -4.79
N GLU A 79 -7.18 -12.95 -4.45
CA GLU A 79 -7.52 -14.16 -5.17
C GLU A 79 -8.77 -14.81 -4.59
N ILE A 80 -9.78 -15.05 -5.41
CA ILE A 80 -11.02 -15.74 -5.05
C ILE A 80 -11.31 -16.84 -6.06
N ASN A 81 -12.05 -17.87 -5.64
CA ASN A 81 -12.51 -18.88 -6.59
C ASN A 81 -13.82 -18.46 -7.29
N SER A 82 -14.21 -19.21 -8.31
CA SER A 82 -15.43 -18.95 -9.10
C SER A 82 -16.72 -18.96 -8.26
N GLU A 83 -16.81 -19.83 -7.26
CA GLU A 83 -17.99 -19.92 -6.40
C GLU A 83 -18.10 -18.71 -5.44
N GLN A 84 -16.96 -18.26 -4.92
CA GLN A 84 -16.84 -17.04 -4.12
C GLN A 84 -17.18 -15.80 -4.96
N ALA A 85 -16.70 -15.72 -6.20
CA ALA A 85 -17.04 -14.66 -7.13
C ALA A 85 -18.56 -14.62 -7.41
N ARG A 86 -19.18 -15.80 -7.59
CA ARG A 86 -20.62 -15.94 -7.82
C ARG A 86 -21.47 -15.48 -6.63
N ARG A 87 -21.09 -15.84 -5.39
CA ARG A 87 -21.86 -15.51 -4.18
C ARG A 87 -21.54 -14.13 -3.60
N GLY A 88 -20.36 -13.59 -3.88
CA GLY A 88 -19.81 -12.44 -3.18
C GLY A 88 -19.31 -12.83 -1.78
N LEU A 89 -18.47 -11.98 -1.20
CA LEU A 89 -17.94 -12.15 0.16
C LEU A 89 -17.40 -10.83 0.71
N THR A 90 -17.21 -10.78 2.02
CA THR A 90 -16.37 -9.73 2.65
C THR A 90 -15.06 -10.35 3.06
N ARG A 91 -13.93 -9.70 2.75
CA ARG A 91 -12.60 -10.20 3.07
C ARG A 91 -11.77 -9.15 3.80
N SER A 92 -11.13 -9.57 4.87
CA SER A 92 -10.12 -8.79 5.56
C SER A 92 -8.75 -9.04 4.93
N MET A 93 -7.98 -7.98 4.70
CA MET A 93 -6.63 -8.05 4.11
C MET A 93 -5.69 -7.16 4.93
N ARG A 94 -4.39 -7.47 4.95
CA ARG A 94 -3.39 -6.61 5.60
C ARG A 94 -2.66 -5.73 4.58
N SER A 95 -2.68 -4.42 4.80
CA SER A 95 -1.87 -3.43 4.10
C SER A 95 -0.87 -2.83 5.08
N GLY A 96 0.36 -3.37 5.10
CA GLY A 96 1.35 -3.04 6.12
C GLY A 96 0.87 -3.45 7.53
N GLU A 97 0.82 -2.49 8.45
CA GLU A 97 0.33 -2.68 9.82
C GLU A 97 -1.20 -2.56 9.97
N ARG A 98 -1.91 -2.23 8.89
CA ARG A 98 -3.36 -2.00 8.93
C ARG A 98 -4.12 -3.20 8.37
N THR A 99 -5.23 -3.53 9.03
CA THR A 99 -6.22 -4.46 8.49
C THR A 99 -7.29 -3.66 7.76
N ILE A 100 -7.48 -3.93 6.47
CA ILE A 100 -8.53 -3.35 5.63
C ILE A 100 -9.60 -4.39 5.35
N ILE A 101 -10.83 -3.94 5.10
CA ILE A 101 -11.95 -4.80 4.75
C ILE A 101 -12.39 -4.46 3.32
N VAL A 102 -12.62 -5.49 2.50
CA VAL A 102 -13.09 -5.35 1.12
C VAL A 102 -14.40 -6.10 0.98
N ARG A 103 -15.42 -5.42 0.43
CA ARG A 103 -16.71 -6.04 0.08
C ARG A 103 -16.69 -6.42 -1.39
N ILE A 104 -16.67 -7.71 -1.66
CA ILE A 104 -16.68 -8.29 -3.00
C ILE A 104 -18.12 -8.61 -3.37
N PRO A 105 -18.73 -7.93 -4.35
CA PRO A 105 -20.10 -8.19 -4.78
C PRO A 105 -20.24 -9.55 -5.47
N ALA A 106 -21.46 -10.10 -5.42
CA ALA A 106 -21.82 -11.29 -6.18
C ALA A 106 -21.72 -11.04 -7.68
N GLY A 107 -21.20 -12.02 -8.42
CA GLY A 107 -21.01 -11.94 -9.88
C GLY A 107 -19.81 -11.11 -10.31
N ILE A 108 -18.83 -10.84 -9.42
CA ILE A 108 -17.63 -10.10 -9.80
C ILE A 108 -16.79 -10.88 -10.82
N THR A 109 -16.14 -10.14 -11.73
CA THR A 109 -15.30 -10.71 -12.78
C THR A 109 -13.82 -10.61 -12.43
N ASP A 110 -13.01 -11.44 -13.09
CA ASP A 110 -11.55 -11.35 -13.03
C ASP A 110 -11.06 -9.97 -13.51
N GLY A 111 -10.04 -9.44 -12.85
CA GLY A 111 -9.45 -8.13 -13.13
C GLY A 111 -10.26 -6.92 -12.62
N SER A 112 -11.42 -7.12 -11.98
CA SER A 112 -12.22 -6.02 -11.42
C SER A 112 -11.50 -5.31 -10.26
N PHE A 113 -11.69 -4.00 -10.13
CA PHE A 113 -11.15 -3.21 -9.03
C PHE A 113 -12.23 -2.83 -8.03
N LEU A 114 -11.91 -2.96 -6.75
CA LEU A 114 -12.75 -2.59 -5.61
C LEU A 114 -12.02 -1.59 -4.73
N GLN A 115 -12.78 -0.77 -4.01
CA GLN A 115 -12.22 0.10 -2.98
C GLN A 115 -12.30 -0.60 -1.61
N ALA A 116 -11.25 -0.45 -0.81
CA ALA A 116 -11.28 -0.87 0.58
C ALA A 116 -12.28 -0.01 1.38
N VAL A 117 -13.04 -0.65 2.26
CA VAL A 117 -14.03 0.03 3.10
C VAL A 117 -13.31 0.94 4.10
N GLY A 118 -13.58 2.24 4.04
CA GLY A 118 -13.00 3.24 4.93
C GLY A 118 -11.60 3.72 4.54
N GLU A 119 -11.01 3.16 3.48
CA GLU A 119 -9.66 3.50 3.00
C GLU A 119 -9.73 3.81 1.49
N PRO A 120 -10.17 5.04 1.09
CA PRO A 120 -10.45 5.40 -0.31
C PRO A 120 -9.21 5.44 -1.19
N ASP A 121 -8.02 5.50 -0.58
CA ASP A 121 -6.73 5.45 -1.28
C ASP A 121 -6.23 4.01 -1.42
N THR A 122 -7.03 2.99 -1.11
CA THR A 122 -6.65 1.58 -1.28
C THR A 122 -7.62 0.87 -2.22
N SER A 123 -7.12 0.60 -3.42
CA SER A 123 -7.78 -0.23 -4.44
C SER A 123 -7.34 -1.69 -4.31
N VAL A 124 -8.26 -2.60 -4.62
CA VAL A 124 -8.04 -4.04 -4.59
C VAL A 124 -8.48 -4.64 -5.92
N GLN A 125 -7.55 -5.23 -6.66
CA GLN A 125 -7.79 -5.98 -7.88
C GLN A 125 -8.21 -7.41 -7.54
N VAL A 126 -9.34 -7.84 -8.08
CA VAL A 126 -9.86 -9.20 -7.91
C VAL A 126 -9.26 -10.10 -8.97
N ARG A 127 -8.72 -11.24 -8.55
CA ARG A 127 -8.32 -12.32 -9.44
C ARG A 127 -9.16 -13.55 -9.17
N VAL A 128 -9.88 -14.03 -10.20
CA VAL A 128 -10.74 -15.22 -10.10
C VAL A 128 -9.96 -16.42 -10.62
N ILE A 129 -9.60 -17.32 -9.71
CA ILE A 129 -8.89 -18.56 -10.05
C ILE A 129 -9.89 -19.72 -10.21
N ALA A 130 -9.70 -20.53 -11.26
CA ALA A 130 -10.43 -21.78 -11.42
C ALA A 130 -9.90 -22.79 -10.40
N LEU A 131 -10.78 -23.38 -9.59
CA LEU A 131 -10.39 -24.51 -8.76
C LEU A 131 -10.02 -25.68 -9.69
N ALA A 132 -8.79 -26.20 -9.60
CA ALA A 132 -8.46 -27.46 -10.24
C ALA A 132 -9.34 -28.57 -9.63
N PRO A 133 -9.85 -29.54 -10.42
CA PRO A 133 -10.85 -30.51 -9.97
C PRO A 133 -10.35 -31.56 -8.94
N ASP A 134 -9.16 -31.38 -8.36
CA ASP A 134 -8.56 -32.36 -7.42
C ASP A 134 -8.30 -31.80 -6.01
N ALA A 135 -8.84 -30.62 -5.71
CA ALA A 135 -8.77 -30.02 -4.38
C ALA A 135 -10.11 -30.11 -3.62
N ALA A 136 -10.86 -31.19 -3.81
CA ALA A 136 -11.86 -31.64 -2.83
C ALA A 136 -11.19 -32.23 -1.55
N ARG A 137 -10.00 -31.76 -1.20
CA ARG A 137 -9.51 -31.87 0.17
C ARG A 137 -10.31 -30.86 0.95
N THR A 138 -11.12 -31.38 1.88
CA THR A 138 -11.61 -30.68 3.07
C THR A 138 -10.82 -29.41 3.31
N ALA A 139 -11.39 -28.28 2.92
CA ALA A 139 -10.91 -27.01 3.41
C ALA A 139 -11.23 -27.06 4.92
N GLU A 140 -10.25 -27.51 5.70
CA GLU A 140 -10.13 -27.10 7.09
C GLU A 140 -10.46 -25.60 7.12
N PRO A 141 -11.43 -25.15 7.93
CA PRO A 141 -11.79 -23.74 7.97
C PRO A 141 -10.49 -22.99 8.31
N ALA A 142 -9.99 -22.23 7.32
CA ALA A 142 -8.78 -21.43 7.47
C ALA A 142 -8.87 -20.72 8.81
N ASP A 143 -7.92 -20.99 9.71
CA ASP A 143 -7.85 -20.53 11.09
C ASP A 143 -8.60 -19.21 11.24
N PHE A 144 -9.87 -19.32 11.62
CA PHE A 144 -10.60 -18.18 12.09
C PHE A 144 -9.89 -17.84 13.38
N GLU A 145 -9.22 -16.68 13.42
CA GLU A 145 -8.97 -16.04 14.70
C GLU A 145 -10.32 -16.07 15.41
N PRO A 146 -10.45 -16.77 16.55
CA PRO A 146 -11.72 -16.91 17.25
C PRO A 146 -12.36 -15.53 17.32
N LEU A 147 -13.65 -15.43 17.00
CA LEU A 147 -14.37 -14.16 17.02
C LEU A 147 -14.14 -13.42 18.35
N ASP A 148 -13.93 -14.17 19.42
CA ASP A 148 -13.56 -13.69 20.75
C ASP A 148 -12.22 -12.95 20.78
N ASP A 149 -11.18 -13.45 20.09
CA ASP A 149 -9.86 -12.80 19.99
C ASP A 149 -9.94 -11.49 19.19
N PHE A 150 -10.75 -11.46 18.12
CA PHE A 150 -11.04 -10.24 17.38
C PHE A 150 -11.81 -9.22 18.22
N ILE A 151 -12.85 -9.65 18.93
CA ILE A 151 -13.64 -8.79 19.83
C ILE A 151 -12.73 -8.27 20.95
N GLU A 152 -11.85 -9.09 21.51
CA GLU A 152 -10.92 -8.68 22.55
C GLU A 152 -9.89 -7.66 22.01
N ALA A 153 -9.32 -7.89 20.83
CA ALA A 153 -8.39 -6.97 20.18
C ALA A 153 -9.06 -5.62 19.83
N PHE A 154 -10.30 -5.66 19.37
CA PHE A 154 -11.06 -4.48 18.94
C PHE A 154 -11.65 -3.68 20.11
N SER A 155 -12.07 -4.36 21.19
CA SER A 155 -12.62 -3.73 22.39
C SER A 155 -11.54 -3.14 23.31
N ARG A 156 -10.30 -3.61 23.21
CA ARG A 156 -9.18 -3.04 23.97
C ARG A 156 -8.93 -1.60 23.53
N PRO A 157 -8.97 -0.63 24.45
CA PRO A 157 -8.64 0.74 24.11
C PRO A 157 -7.20 0.80 23.58
N SER A 158 -7.06 1.31 22.35
CA SER A 158 -5.74 1.51 21.73
C SER A 158 -4.82 2.30 22.65
N ALA A 159 -3.49 2.17 22.48
CA ALA A 159 -2.52 2.92 23.27
C ALA A 159 -2.82 4.44 23.23
N ASN A 160 -3.23 4.94 22.06
CA ASN A 160 -3.67 6.33 21.87
C ASN A 160 -4.96 6.66 22.64
N ALA A 161 -5.95 5.75 22.66
CA ALA A 161 -7.18 5.95 23.44
C ALA A 161 -6.91 5.96 24.96
N ARG A 162 -5.98 5.13 25.44
CA ARG A 162 -5.54 5.13 26.84
C ARG A 162 -4.80 6.42 27.21
N PHE A 163 -3.89 6.88 26.36
CA PHE A 163 -3.19 8.15 26.53
C PHE A 163 -4.17 9.34 26.57
N ALA A 164 -5.13 9.39 25.65
CA ALA A 164 -6.14 10.44 25.60
C ALA A 164 -7.07 10.45 26.83
N ARG A 165 -7.35 9.29 27.44
CA ARG A 165 -8.08 9.21 28.72
C ARG A 165 -7.23 9.67 29.89
N TRP A 166 -5.93 9.33 29.91
CA TRP A 166 -5.00 9.74 30.95
C TRP A 166 -4.80 11.27 30.97
N ILE A 167 -4.59 11.90 29.82
CA ILE A 167 -4.46 13.35 29.68
C ILE A 167 -5.73 14.07 30.17
N ARG A 168 -6.92 13.60 29.76
CA ARG A 168 -8.19 14.18 30.23
C ARG A 168 -8.37 14.05 31.74
N LYS A 169 -8.02 12.90 32.33
CA LYS A 169 -8.10 12.68 33.77
C LYS A 169 -7.17 13.61 34.55
N ALA A 170 -5.97 13.87 34.03
CA ALA A 170 -5.00 14.78 34.64
C ALA A 170 -5.46 16.25 34.60
N GLN A 171 -6.15 16.66 33.53
CA GLN A 171 -6.70 18.02 33.41
C GLN A 171 -7.96 18.25 34.24
N SER A 172 -8.78 17.22 34.50
CA SER A 172 -9.97 17.33 35.35
C SER A 172 -9.68 17.33 36.86
N ALA A 173 -8.42 17.20 37.27
CA ALA A 173 -7.98 17.18 38.66
C ALA A 173 -7.23 18.47 39.07
N ALA A 174 -7.13 19.46 38.17
CA ALA A 174 -6.60 20.79 38.39
C ALA A 174 -7.73 21.82 38.28
#